data_AF-A0AAD5V8V5-F1
#
_entry.id   AF-A0AAD5V8V5-F1
#
_cell.length_a   1.000
_cell.length_b   1.000
_cell.length_c   1.000
_cell.angle_alpha   90.00
_cell.angle_beta   90.00
_cell.angle_gamma   90.00
#
_symmetry.space_group_name_H-M   'P 1'
#
loop_
_entity.id
_entity.type
_entity.pdbx_description
1 polymer ?
#
loop_
_entity_poly.entity_id
_entity_poly.type
_entity_poly.pdbx_seq_one_letter_code
_entity_poly.pdbx_strand_id
1 'polypeptide(L)' 'MSEHTYKFDVKMTCTGCSGAVERVLKKTEGVASYDISLEKQEVIVKGTIPYDDLLAKIKKTGKEVRSGSTVE' A
#
# COMPACT_ATOMS: atom_id res chain seq x y z
N MET A 1 -4.91 13.05 -15.43
CA MET A 1 -4.85 11.65 -14.96
C MET A 1 -5.67 11.60 -13.69
N SER A 2 -6.62 10.68 -13.59
CA SER A 2 -7.47 10.58 -12.39
C SER A 2 -6.63 10.04 -11.24
N GLU A 3 -6.58 10.77 -10.13
CA GLU A 3 -6.00 10.26 -8.90
C GLU A 3 -7.02 9.35 -8.22
N HIS A 4 -6.55 8.24 -7.68
CA HIS A 4 -7.32 7.29 -6.91
C HIS A 4 -6.70 7.15 -5.53
N THR A 5 -7.54 6.95 -4.51
CA THR A 5 -7.08 6.53 -3.20
C THR A 5 -7.42 5.05 -3.03
N TYR A 6 -6.45 4.28 -2.58
CA TYR A 6 -6.59 2.85 -2.31
C TYR A 6 -6.30 2.60 -0.85
N LYS A 7 -7.03 1.65 -0.27
CA LYS A 7 -6.85 1.18 1.09
C LYS A 7 -6.61 -0.32 1.06
N PHE A 8 -5.58 -0.78 1.76
CA PHE A 8 -5.25 -2.19 1.91
C PHE A 8 -5.13 -2.56 3.39
N ASP A 9 -5.69 -3.71 3.76
CA ASP A 9 -5.38 -4.39 5.03
C ASP A 9 -4.20 -5.32 4.78
N VAL A 10 -3.05 -5.00 5.39
CA VAL A 10 -1.78 -5.70 5.22
C VAL A 10 -1.29 -6.17 6.57
N LYS A 11 -1.06 -7.48 6.69
CA LYS A 11 -0.54 -8.09 7.92
C LYS A 11 0.93 -7.73 8.13
N MET A 12 1.16 -6.87 9.11
CA MET A 12 2.47 -6.37 9.51
C MET A 12 2.70 -6.71 10.99
N THR A 13 3.63 -7.60 11.29
CA THR A 13 3.87 -8.08 12.66
C THR A 13 4.92 -7.29 13.43
N CYS A 14 5.65 -6.39 12.77
CA CYS A 14 6.65 -5.54 13.40
C CYS A 14 6.89 -4.27 12.56
N THR A 15 7.61 -3.30 13.14
CA THR A 15 8.02 -2.06 12.46
C THR A 15 8.89 -2.33 11.22
N GLY A 16 9.65 -3.43 11.21
CA GLY A 16 10.37 -3.88 10.03
C GLY A 16 9.45 -4.29 8.87
N CYS A 17 8.26 -4.82 9.17
CA CYS A 17 7.27 -5.18 8.15
C CYS A 17 6.63 -3.95 7.52
N SER A 18 6.19 -2.98 8.33
CA SER A 18 5.64 -1.72 7.81
C SER A 18 6.70 -0.94 7.02
N GLY A 19 7.94 -0.88 7.51
CA GLY A 19 9.05 -0.26 6.77
C GLY A 19 9.41 -0.98 5.46
N ALA A 20 9.11 -2.29 5.31
CA ALA A 20 9.29 -2.98 4.03
C ALA A 20 8.26 -2.53 2.99
N VAL A 21 7.01 -2.37 3.41
CA VAL A 21 5.92 -1.82 2.57
C VAL A 21 6.24 -0.38 2.18
N GLU A 22 6.66 0.45 3.14
CA GLU A 22 7.03 1.84 2.91
C GLU A 22 8.11 1.98 1.83
N ARG A 23 9.18 1.18 1.91
CA ARG A 23 10.28 1.22 0.93
C ARG A 23 9.84 0.87 -0.49
N VAL A 24 8.82 0.00 -0.64
CA VAL A 24 8.27 -0.33 -1.96
C VAL A 24 7.38 0.80 -2.47
N LEU A 25 6.49 1.34 -1.63
CA LEU A 25 5.61 2.45 -2.02
C LEU A 25 6.42 3.69 -2.43
N LYS A 26 7.47 4.02 -1.66
CA LYS A 26 8.38 5.13 -1.96
C LYS A 26 9.10 5.00 -3.32
N LYS A 27 9.32 3.78 -3.80
CA LYS A 27 9.97 3.49 -5.09
C LYS A 27 8.97 3.25 -6.22
N THR A 28 7.67 3.29 -5.93
CA THR A 28 6.63 2.99 -6.90
C THR A 28 6.22 4.27 -7.61
N GLU A 29 6.43 4.30 -8.92
CA GLU A 29 5.99 5.40 -9.77
C GLU A 29 4.46 5.49 -9.82
N GLY A 30 3.93 6.71 -9.86
CA GLY A 30 2.48 6.95 -9.80
C GLY A 30 1.89 6.94 -8.39
N VAL A 31 2.70 6.78 -7.33
CA VAL A 31 2.29 7.06 -5.95
C VAL A 31 2.55 8.53 -5.63
N ALA A 32 1.50 9.27 -5.28
CA ALA A 32 1.57 10.68 -4.87
C ALA A 32 1.78 10.81 -3.36
N SER A 33 1.05 10.03 -2.57
CA SER A 33 1.22 9.96 -1.11
C SER A 33 0.79 8.60 -0.57
N TYR A 34 1.24 8.28 0.64
CA TYR A 34 0.85 7.06 1.34
C TYR A 34 0.85 7.28 2.85
N ASP A 35 0.02 6.51 3.55
CA ASP A 35 -0.03 6.39 5.01
C ASP A 35 -0.01 4.91 5.40
N ILE A 36 0.78 4.56 6.41
CA ILE A 36 0.94 3.18 6.87
C ILE A 36 0.71 3.15 8.37
N SER A 37 -0.32 2.43 8.80
CA SER A 37 -0.63 2.21 10.20
C SER A 37 -0.36 0.76 10.59
N LEU A 38 0.69 0.55 11.38
CA LEU A 38 0.97 -0.76 11.98
C LEU A 38 -0.14 -1.17 12.97
N GLU A 39 -0.68 -0.23 13.73
CA GLU A 39 -1.75 -0.49 14.71
C GLU A 39 -3.04 -0.97 14.04
N LYS A 40 -3.42 -0.34 12.92
CA LYS A 40 -4.63 -0.69 12.16
C LYS A 40 -4.39 -1.78 11.11
N GLN A 41 -3.14 -2.21 10.90
CA GLN A 41 -2.75 -3.08 9.80
C GLN A 41 -3.15 -2.50 8.43
N GLU A 42 -3.06 -1.19 8.29
CA GLU A 42 -3.66 -0.45 7.18
C GLU A 42 -2.61 0.27 6.34
N VAL A 43 -2.80 0.27 5.03
CA VAL A 43 -1.96 0.99 4.05
C VAL A 43 -2.89 1.78 3.13
N ILE A 44 -2.84 3.10 3.24
CA ILE A 44 -3.55 4.02 2.36
C ILE A 44 -2.55 4.55 1.33
N VAL A 45 -2.91 4.53 0.05
CA VAL A 45 -2.07 5.03 -1.04
C VAL A 45 -2.91 5.90 -1.94
N LYS A 46 -2.44 7.10 -2.22
CA LYS A 46 -3.05 8.00 -3.20
C LYS A 46 -2.12 8.16 -4.39
N GLY A 47 -2.66 8.09 -5.60
CA GLY A 47 -1.87 8.29 -6.80
C GLY A 47 -2.60 7.94 -8.10
N THR A 48 -1.85 7.89 -9.19
CA THR A 48 -2.33 7.56 -10.54
C THR A 48 -2.04 6.11 -10.93
N ILE A 49 -1.36 5.35 -10.06
CA ILE A 49 -1.07 3.93 -10.29
C ILE A 49 -2.36 3.09 -10.36
N PRO A 50 -2.45 2.10 -11.27
CA PRO A 50 -3.55 1.15 -11.28
C PRO A 50 -3.60 0.29 -10.02
N TYR A 51 -4.81 -0.07 -9.58
CA TYR A 51 -5.01 -0.91 -8.39
C TYR A 51 -4.22 -2.22 -8.42
N ASP A 52 -4.24 -2.94 -9.56
CA ASP A 52 -3.58 -4.23 -9.69
C ASP A 52 -2.05 -4.13 -9.61
N ASP A 53 -1.48 -3.08 -10.20
CA ASP A 53 -0.03 -2.82 -10.15
C ASP A 53 0.40 -2.50 -8.72
N LEU A 54 -0.38 -1.67 -8.02
CA LEU A 54 -0.12 -1.33 -6.63
C LEU A 54 -0.24 -2.56 -5.72
N LEU A 55 -1.28 -3.37 -5.89
CA LEU A 55 -1.47 -4.61 -5.15
C LEU A 55 -0.31 -5.58 -5.40
N ALA A 56 0.15 -5.72 -6.65
CA ALA A 56 1.30 -6.56 -6.99
C ALA A 56 2.59 -6.05 -6.33
N LYS A 57 2.80 -4.73 -6.27
CA LYS A 57 3.95 -4.12 -5.58
C LYS A 57 3.91 -4.42 -4.09
N ILE A 58 2.75 -4.27 -3.43
CA ILE A 58 2.61 -4.60 -2.01
C ILE A 58 2.86 -6.10 -1.79
N LYS A 59 2.28 -6.99 -2.60
CA LYS A 59 2.51 -8.45 -2.48
C LYS A 59 3.98 -8.87 -2.64
N LYS A 60 4.78 -8.15 -3.44
CA LYS A 60 6.23 -8.41 -3.58
C LYS A 60 7.03 -8.24 -2.28
N THR A 61 6.46 -7.58 -1.26
CA THR A 61 7.07 -7.48 0.07
C THR A 61 6.97 -8.78 0.88
N GLY A 62 6.23 -9.78 0.37
CA GLY A 62 5.97 -11.05 1.06
C GLY A 62 4.98 -10.93 2.21
N LYS A 63 4.25 -9.80 2.32
CA LYS A 63 3.22 -9.58 3.34
C LYS A 63 1.87 -10.06 2.84
N GLU A 64 1.09 -10.63 3.76
CA GLU A 64 -0.27 -11.08 3.52
C GLU A 64 -1.17 -9.84 3.38
N VAL A 65 -1.85 -9.70 2.25
CA VAL A 65 -2.87 -8.66 2.02
C VAL A 65 -4.23 -9.31 2.21
N ARG A 66 -4.96 -8.91 3.25
CA ARG A 66 -6.26 -9.50 3.62
C ARG A 66 -7.40 -8.91 2.80
N SER A 67 -7.34 -7.61 2.53
CA SER A 67 -8.33 -6.90 1.73
C SER A 67 -7.70 -5.70 1.05
N GLY A 68 -8.34 -5.24 -0.04
CA GLY A 68 -7.99 -4.01 -0.72
C GLY A 68 -9.22 -3.42 -1.39
N SER A 69 -9.40 -2.11 -1.30
CA SER A 69 -10.51 -1.38 -1.89
C SER A 69 -10.10 0.00 -2.35
N THR A 70 -10.74 0.49 -3.41
CA THR A 70 -10.65 1.90 -3.82
C THR A 70 -11.55 2.73 -2.92
N VAL A 71 -11.00 3.79 -2.34
CA VAL A 71 -11.71 4.77 -1.52
C VAL A 71 -11.73 6.03 -2.38
N GLU A 72 -12.91 6.45 -2.85
CA GLU A 72 -13.05 7.73 -3.57
C GLU A 72 -12.93 8.92 -2.62
#